data_AF-A0A4S3ZRW1-F1
#
_entry.id   AF-A0A4S3ZRW1-F1
#
_cell.length_a   1.000
_cell.length_b   1.000
_cell.length_c   1.000
_cell.angle_alpha   90.00
_cell.angle_beta   90.00
_cell.angle_gamma   90.00
#
_symmetry.space_group_name_H-M   'P 1'
#
loop_
_entity.id
_entity.type
_entity.pdbx_description
1 polymer ?
#
loop_
_entity_poly.entity_id
_entity_poly.type
_entity_poly.pdbx_seq_one_letter_code
_entity_poly.pdbx_strand_id
1 'polypeptide(L)' 'MAQTPRRPVNPMDAAEALFKPAKKAAAPAVEKPAIPNAREMVSIRIDSDVLAHFQEDGPGWQDRINDALRAAMKSAS' A
#
# COMPACT_ATOMS: atom_id res chain seq x y z
N MET A 1 -63.30 -20.37 13.66
CA MET A 1 -62.17 -21.04 12.97
C MET A 1 -60.93 -20.81 13.83
N ALA A 2 -60.26 -21.88 14.25
CA ALA A 2 -59.17 -21.83 15.23
C ALA A 2 -57.92 -21.15 14.64
N GLN A 3 -57.36 -20.16 15.34
CA GLN A 3 -56.12 -19.49 14.94
C GLN A 3 -54.93 -20.34 15.39
N THR A 4 -54.28 -21.02 14.45
CA THR A 4 -53.06 -21.82 14.70
C THR A 4 -51.94 -20.96 15.30
N PRO A 5 -51.23 -21.42 16.36
CA PRO A 5 -50.13 -20.65 16.93
C PRO A 5 -48.97 -20.59 15.93
N ARG A 6 -48.52 -19.38 15.61
CA ARG A 6 -47.40 -19.15 14.69
C ARG A 6 -46.14 -19.77 15.28
N ARG A 7 -45.52 -20.66 14.50
CA ARG A 7 -44.22 -21.30 14.78
C ARG A 7 -43.21 -20.25 15.27
N PRO A 8 -42.57 -20.42 16.44
CA PRO A 8 -41.56 -19.48 16.89
C PRO A 8 -40.41 -19.51 15.89
N VAL A 9 -40.00 -18.32 15.46
CA VAL A 9 -38.77 -18.09 14.70
C VAL A 9 -37.63 -18.87 15.36
N ASN A 10 -36.96 -19.73 14.59
CA ASN A 10 -35.92 -20.61 15.11
C ASN A 10 -34.83 -19.75 15.78
N PRO A 11 -34.47 -20.00 17.05
CA PRO A 11 -33.48 -19.19 17.76
C PRO A 11 -32.08 -19.27 17.14
N MET A 12 -31.83 -20.31 16.34
CA MET A 12 -30.60 -20.50 15.57
C MET A 12 -30.44 -19.45 14.46
N ASP A 13 -31.52 -19.13 13.72
CA ASP A 13 -31.48 -18.10 12.67
C ASP A 13 -31.22 -16.70 13.24
N ALA A 14 -31.76 -16.41 14.43
CA ALA A 14 -31.52 -15.15 15.13
C ALA A 14 -30.06 -15.03 15.61
N ALA A 15 -29.44 -16.16 16.03
CA ALA A 15 -28.04 -16.19 16.43
C ALA A 15 -27.11 -16.03 15.22
N GLU A 16 -27.37 -16.72 14.10
CA GLU A 16 -26.56 -16.57 12.88
C GLU A 16 -26.59 -15.14 12.31
N ALA A 17 -27.71 -14.42 12.46
CA ALA A 17 -27.80 -13.02 12.06
C ALA A 17 -26.91 -12.10 12.91
N LEU A 18 -26.73 -12.38 14.21
CA LEU A 18 -25.86 -11.60 15.10
C LEU A 18 -24.37 -11.86 14.86
N PHE A 19 -24.00 -13.05 14.39
CA PHE A 19 -22.59 -13.47 14.24
C PHE A 19 -22.04 -13.35 12.81
N LYS A 20 -22.79 -12.77 11.86
CA LYS A 20 -22.25 -12.48 10.52
C LYS A 20 -21.05 -11.53 10.62
N PRO A 21 -19.85 -11.94 10.17
CA PRO A 21 -18.69 -11.06 10.19
C PRO A 21 -18.90 -9.94 9.16
N ALA A 22 -19.11 -8.71 9.63
CA ALA A 22 -19.13 -7.55 8.76
C ALA A 22 -17.80 -7.47 8.02
N LYS A 23 -17.86 -7.47 6.69
CA LYS A 23 -16.72 -7.24 5.82
C LYS A 23 -16.10 -5.90 6.21
N LYS A 24 -14.94 -5.91 6.86
CA LYS A 24 -14.18 -4.69 7.18
C LYS A 24 -13.97 -3.96 5.86
N ALA A 25 -14.66 -2.84 5.69
CA ALA A 25 -14.36 -1.91 4.63
C ALA A 25 -12.88 -1.53 4.80
N ALA A 26 -12.09 -1.70 3.75
CA ALA A 26 -10.71 -1.24 3.74
C ALA A 26 -10.71 0.23 4.16
N ALA A 27 -9.92 0.58 5.18
CA ALA A 27 -9.79 1.96 5.61
C ALA A 27 -9.46 2.82 4.38
N PRO A 28 -10.12 3.99 4.19
CA PRO A 28 -9.77 4.88 3.10
C PRO A 28 -8.27 5.13 3.14
N ALA A 29 -7.62 5.03 1.99
CA ALA A 29 -6.20 5.31 1.85
C ALA A 29 -5.95 6.66 2.52
N VAL A 30 -5.22 6.66 3.62
CA VAL A 30 -4.79 7.90 4.27
C VAL A 30 -3.89 8.56 3.23
N GLU A 31 -4.44 9.54 2.52
CA GLU A 31 -3.68 10.43 1.65
C GLU A 31 -2.71 11.18 2.55
N LYS A 32 -1.53 10.57 2.72
CA LYS A 32 -0.42 11.16 3.42
C LYS A 32 -0.15 12.50 2.75
N PRO A 33 -0.06 13.62 3.52
CA PRO A 33 0.26 14.92 2.97
C PRO A 33 1.46 14.77 2.04
N ALA A 34 1.37 15.30 0.82
CA ALA A 34 2.44 15.25 -0.17
C ALA A 34 3.68 15.89 0.44
N ILE A 35 4.61 15.06 0.92
CA ILE A 35 5.84 15.52 1.54
C ILE A 35 6.60 16.25 0.45
N PRO A 36 6.95 17.54 0.61
CA PRO A 36 7.77 18.23 -0.38
C PRO A 36 9.08 17.46 -0.55
N ASN A 37 9.42 17.11 -1.79
CA ASN A 37 10.54 16.24 -2.16
C ASN A 37 10.40 14.74 -1.82
N ALA A 38 9.17 14.21 -1.86
CA ALA A 38 8.97 12.76 -1.79
C ALA A 38 9.76 12.04 -2.90
N ARG A 39 10.39 10.91 -2.54
CA ARG A 39 11.02 10.01 -3.52
C ARG A 39 9.93 9.15 -4.14
N GLU A 40 9.88 9.10 -5.46
CA GLU A 40 8.96 8.26 -6.19
C GLU A 40 9.65 6.96 -6.63
N MET A 41 8.99 5.82 -6.42
CA MET A 41 9.49 4.54 -6.87
C MET A 41 9.11 4.34 -8.34
N VAL A 42 10.10 4.39 -9.20
CA VAL A 42 9.92 4.25 -10.65
C VAL A 42 10.75 3.10 -11.20
N SER A 43 10.26 2.45 -12.26
CA SER A 43 11.02 1.43 -12.99
C SER A 43 11.80 2.09 -14.13
N ILE A 44 13.12 2.20 -13.95
CA ILE A 44 14.05 2.69 -14.97
C ILE A 44 15.06 1.59 -15.33
N ARG A 45 15.63 1.64 -16.52
CA ARG A 45 16.75 0.79 -16.92
C ARG A 45 18.06 1.52 -16.63
N ILE A 46 19.00 0.81 -15.99
CA ILE A 46 20.34 1.28 -15.68
C ILE A 46 21.30 0.24 -16.25
N ASP A 47 22.41 0.68 -16.84
CA ASP A 47 23.44 -0.21 -17.34
C ASP A 47 24.09 -1.01 -16.20
N SER A 48 24.51 -2.24 -16.49
CA SER A 48 24.97 -3.18 -15.46
C SER A 48 26.27 -2.75 -14.79
N ASP A 49 27.16 -2.09 -15.53
CA ASP A 49 28.44 -1.56 -15.04
C ASP A 49 28.21 -0.37 -14.11
N VAL A 50 27.31 0.55 -14.48
CA VAL A 50 26.88 1.66 -13.64
C VAL A 50 26.25 1.13 -12.35
N LEU A 51 25.35 0.15 -12.46
CA LEU A 51 24.72 -0.47 -11.29
C LEU A 51 25.75 -1.13 -10.36
N ALA A 52 26.70 -1.88 -10.92
CA ALA A 52 27.76 -2.54 -10.17
C ALA A 52 28.62 -1.51 -9.42
N HIS A 53 29.04 -0.44 -10.10
CA HIS A 53 29.84 0.62 -9.50
C HIS A 53 29.20 1.20 -8.22
N PHE A 54 27.91 1.52 -8.25
CA PHE A 54 27.23 2.06 -7.06
C PHE A 54 27.02 1.01 -5.96
N GLN A 55 26.81 -0.26 -6.33
CA GLN A 55 26.59 -1.37 -5.39
C GLN A 55 27.87 -1.79 -4.65
N GLU A 56 29.04 -1.66 -5.29
CA GLU A 56 30.35 -2.01 -4.69
C GLU A 56 30.62 -1.25 -3.38
N ASP A 57 30.18 0.01 -3.31
CA ASP A 57 30.29 0.85 -2.12
C ASP A 57 29.33 0.44 -0.97
N GLY A 58 28.52 -0.60 -1.17
CA GLY A 58 27.67 -1.20 -0.13
C GLY A 58 26.31 -0.52 0.07
N PRO A 59 25.69 -0.62 1.26
CA PRO A 59 24.37 -0.06 1.55
C PRO A 59 24.24 1.42 1.17
N GLY A 60 23.04 1.84 0.77
CA GLY A 60 22.77 3.22 0.33
C GLY A 60 23.17 3.51 -1.13
N TRP A 61 23.47 2.50 -1.94
CA TRP A 61 23.81 2.69 -3.35
C TRP A 61 22.73 3.42 -4.17
N GLN A 62 21.45 3.22 -3.84
CA GLN A 62 20.34 3.94 -4.49
C GLN A 62 20.34 5.43 -4.15
N ASP A 63 20.72 5.79 -2.91
CA ASP A 63 20.87 7.18 -2.50
C ASP A 63 22.01 7.84 -3.29
N ARG A 64 23.14 7.16 -3.43
CA ARG A 64 24.29 7.64 -4.22
C ARG A 64 23.94 7.85 -5.69
N ILE A 65 23.16 6.95 -6.30
CA ILE A 65 22.62 7.15 -7.66
C ILE A 65 21.77 8.42 -7.73
N ASN A 66 20.87 8.61 -6.76
CA ASN A 66 19.99 9.78 -6.73
C ASN A 66 20.79 11.09 -6.55
N ASP A 67 21.83 11.08 -5.72
CA ASP A 67 22.72 12.23 -5.53
C ASP A 67 23.51 12.56 -6.80
N ALA A 68 24.00 11.55 -7.52
CA ALA A 68 24.65 11.74 -8.81
C ALA A 68 23.71 12.36 -9.85
N LEU A 69 22.45 11.90 -9.91
CA LEU A 69 21.43 12.50 -10.77
C LEU A 69 21.15 13.97 -10.41
N ARG A 70 21.05 14.29 -9.12
CA ARG A 70 20.89 15.68 -8.65
C ARG A 70 22.09 16.56 -8.98
N ALA A 71 23.31 16.02 -8.89
CA ALA A 71 24.52 16.74 -9.29
C ALA A 71 24.50 17.06 -10.79
N ALA A 72 24.12 16.08 -11.62
CA ALA A 72 23.99 16.26 -13.07
C ALA A 72 22.95 17.33 -13.44
N MET A 73 21.81 17.38 -12.74
CA MET A 73 20.80 18.43 -12.93
C MET A 73 21.36 19.83 -12.68
N LYS A 74 22.21 19.99 -11.66
CA LYS A 74 22.82 21.29 -11.31
C LYS A 74 23.89 21.72 -12.32
N SER A 75 24.64 20.76 -12.87
CA SER A 75 25.66 21.05 -13.89
C SER A 75 25.08 21.30 -15.29
N ALA A 76 23.87 20.81 -15.55
CA ALA A 76 23.19 21.00 -16.83
C ALA A 76 22.44 22.36 -16.92
N SER A 77 22.53 23.20 -15.88
CA SER A 77 21.86 24.49 -15.78
C SER A 77 22.82 25.67 -15.88
#